data_AF-X1HR97-F1
#
_entry.id   AF-X1HR97-F1
#
_cell.length_a   1.000
_cell.length_b   1.000
_cell.length_c   1.000
_cell.angle_alpha   90.00
_cell.angle_beta   90.00
_cell.angle_gamma   90.00
#
_symmetry.space_group_name_H-M   'P 1'
#
loop_
_entity.id
_entity.type
_entity.pdbx_description
1 polymer ?
#
loop_
_entity_poly.entity_id
_entity_poly.type
_entity_poly.pdbx_seq_one_letter_code
_entity_poly.pdbx_strand_id
1 'polypeptide(L)' 'MKITIIYDNEVYKKGLKSNWGFSCLVEIENTPRILFDTGTSGSILLEIYKSLKISSEIMKPVKTWHGI' A
#
# COMPACT_ATOMS: atom_id res chain seq x y z
N MET A 1 16.14 -4.48 -4.07
CA MET A 1 15.06 -3.57 -3.61
C MET A 1 13.96 -3.56 -4.67
N LYS A 2 12.70 -3.74 -4.26
CA LYS A 2 11.53 -3.72 -5.14
C LYS A 2 10.45 -2.83 -4.52
N ILE A 3 9.84 -1.98 -5.34
CA ILE A 3 8.73 -1.10 -4.93
C ILE A 3 7.51 -1.49 -5.75
N THR A 4 6.40 -1.78 -5.07
CA THR A 4 5.12 -2.07 -5.72
C THR A 4 4.13 -0.99 -5.34
N ILE A 5 3.67 -0.20 -6.32
CA ILE A 5 2.60 0.77 -6.10
C ILE A 5 1.30 -0.02 -5.90
N ILE A 6 0.70 0.15 -4.73
CA ILE A 6 -0.55 -0.50 -4.34
C ILE A 6 -1.72 0.39 -4.75
N TYR A 7 -1.54 1.70 -4.59
CA TYR A 7 -2.57 2.70 -4.79
C TYR A 7 -1.94 4.00 -5.25
N ASP A 8 -2.58 4.63 -6.23
CA ASP A 8 -2.22 5.93 -6.78
C ASP A 8 -3.50 6.60 -7.30
N ASN A 9 -3.40 7.88 -7.66
CA ASN A 9 -4.47 8.66 -8.24
C ASN A 9 -4.93 8.11 -9.60
N GLU A 10 -4.08 7.34 -10.29
CA GLU A 10 -4.36 6.73 -11.58
C GLU A 10 -4.36 5.20 -11.53
N VAL A 11 -5.29 4.58 -12.28
CA VAL A 11 -5.37 3.13 -12.38
C VAL A 11 -4.41 2.62 -13.46
N TYR A 12 -3.31 2.00 -13.04
CA TYR A 12 -2.37 1.38 -13.97
C TYR A 12 -2.85 0.01 -14.50
N LYS A 13 -3.65 -0.74 -13.72
CA LYS A 13 -4.12 -2.09 -14.08
C LYS A 13 -5.64 -2.20 -14.02
N LYS A 14 -6.25 -2.65 -15.11
CA LYS A 14 -7.71 -2.86 -15.22
C LYS A 14 -8.21 -3.73 -14.07
N GLY A 15 -9.25 -3.26 -13.37
CA GLY A 15 -9.83 -3.93 -12.20
C GLY A 15 -9.36 -3.38 -10.86
N LEU A 16 -8.39 -2.47 -10.83
CA LEU A 16 -8.05 -1.70 -9.63
C LEU A 16 -8.90 -0.42 -9.54
N LYS A 17 -9.08 0.10 -8.33
CA LYS A 17 -9.75 1.38 -8.07
C LYS A 17 -8.69 2.43 -7.74
N SER A 18 -8.75 3.61 -8.37
CA SER A 18 -8.02 4.79 -7.91
C SER A 18 -8.91 5.69 -7.08
N ASN A 19 -8.28 6.49 -6.24
CA ASN A 19 -8.86 7.60 -5.50
C ASN A 19 -7.68 8.50 -5.07
N TRP A 20 -7.91 9.63 -4.40
CA TRP A 20 -6.83 10.53 -3.99
C TRP A 20 -5.91 9.90 -2.94
N GLY A 21 -4.60 9.97 -3.17
CA GLY A 21 -3.55 9.56 -2.25
C GLY A 21 -2.57 8.56 -2.87
N PHE A 22 -1.67 8.04 -2.04
CA PHE A 22 -0.62 7.13 -2.48
C PHE A 22 -0.39 6.03 -1.45
N SER A 23 -0.04 4.83 -1.91
CA SER A 23 0.49 3.78 -1.04
C SER A 23 1.39 2.84 -1.84
N CYS A 24 2.52 2.44 -1.27
CA CYS A 24 3.40 1.46 -1.87
C CYS A 24 3.97 0.46 -0.87
N LEU A 25 4.26 -0.74 -1.36
CA LEU A 25 5.00 -1.77 -0.66
C LEU A 25 6.46 -1.70 -1.06
N VAL A 26 7.33 -1.56 -0.06
CA VAL A 26 8.78 -1.61 -0.25
C VAL A 26 9.30 -2.96 0.27
N GLU A 27 9.95 -3.70 -0.61
CA GLU A 27 10.53 -5.00 -0.35
C GLU A 27 12.06 -4.91 -0.48
N ILE A 28 12.76 -5.20 0.63
CA ILE A 28 14.21 -5.28 0.71
C ILE A 28 14.54 -6.65 1.31
N GLU A 29 15.58 -7.31 0.80
CA GLU A 29 16.00 -8.61 1.29
C GLU A 29 16.42 -8.52 2.75
N ASN A 30 16.07 -9.56 3.54
CA ASN A 30 16.40 -9.66 4.97
C ASN A 30 15.86 -8.50 5.83
N THR A 31 14.87 -7.74 5.36
CA THR A 31 14.14 -6.77 6.18
C THR A 31 12.64 -7.09 6.17
N PRO A 32 11.90 -6.66 7.20
CA PRO A 32 10.45 -6.62 7.13
C PRO A 32 10.00 -5.82 5.90
N ARG A 33 8.89 -6.24 5.30
CA ARG A 33 8.25 -5.44 4.24
C ARG A 33 7.73 -4.16 4.85
N ILE A 34 7.88 -3.05 4.14
CA ILE A 34 7.45 -1.73 4.62
C ILE A 34 6.23 -1.33 3.81
N LEU A 35 5.15 -0.99 4.51
CA LEU A 35 4.07 -0.23 3.90
C LEU A 35 4.35 1.24 4.09
N PHE A 36 4.52 1.92 2.96
CA PHE A 36 4.67 3.35 2.94
C PHE A 36 3.34 3.99 2.55
N ASP A 37 2.82 4.81 3.46
CA ASP A 37 1.52 5.48 3.36
C ASP A 37 0.32 4.48 3.23
N THR A 38 -0.86 4.94 3.60
CA THR A 38 -2.11 4.17 3.53
C THR A 38 -3.13 4.82 2.61
N GLY A 39 -2.74 5.90 1.91
CA GLY A 39 -3.66 6.75 1.18
C GLY A 39 -4.69 7.40 2.12
N THR A 40 -5.83 7.79 1.55
CA THR A 40 -6.89 8.50 2.28
C THR A 40 -7.92 7.58 2.96
N SER A 41 -7.84 6.26 2.74
CA SER A 41 -8.84 5.32 3.25
C SER A 41 -8.25 3.94 3.59
N GLY A 42 -8.24 3.63 4.90
CA GLY A 42 -7.78 2.33 5.40
C GLY A 42 -8.64 1.13 4.93
N SER A 43 -9.91 1.34 4.57
CA SER A 43 -10.76 0.25 4.06
C SER A 43 -10.38 -0.18 2.64
N ILE A 44 -10.02 0.76 1.77
CA ILE A 44 -9.49 0.47 0.42
C ILE A 44 -8.19 -0.33 0.53
N LEU A 45 -7.31 0.07 1.45
CA LEU A 45 -6.06 -0.62 1.70
C LEU A 45 -6.28 -2.09 2.13
N LEU A 46 -7.24 -2.35 3.03
CA LEU A 46 -7.60 -3.71 3.46
C LEU A 46 -8.15 -4.57 2.30
N GLU A 47 -8.97 -4.00 1.41
CA GLU A 47 -9.45 -4.70 0.21
C GLU A 47 -8.28 -5.09 -0.70
N ILE A 48 -7.33 -4.17 -0.91
CA ILE A 48 -6.18 -4.44 -1.76
C ILE A 48 -5.27 -5.50 -1.14
N TYR A 49 -5.05 -5.49 0.18
CA TYR A 49 -4.27 -6.56 0.83
C TYR A 49 -4.86 -7.94 0.65
N LYS A 50 -6.19 -8.06 0.79
CA LYS A 50 -6.90 -9.32 0.52
C LYS A 50 -6.69 -9.75 -0.94
N SER A 51 -6.77 -8.81 -1.88
CA SER A 51 -6.58 -9.10 -3.31
C SER A 51 -5.14 -9.53 -3.66
N LEU A 52 -4.14 -8.96 -2.97
CA LEU A 52 -2.72 -9.25 -3.19
C LEU A 52 -2.21 -10.44 -2.37
N LYS A 53 -3.05 -11.06 -1.52
CA LYS A 53 -2.69 -12.15 -0.59
C LYS A 53 -1.48 -11.81 0.30
N ILE A 54 -1.33 -10.54 0.69
CA ILE A 54 -0.26 -10.10 1.58
C ILE A 54 -0.78 -10.20 3.02
N SER A 55 -0.08 -10.95 3.88
CA SER A 55 -0.42 -10.99 5.31
C SER A 55 0.04 -9.68 6.00
N SER A 56 -0.84 -9.10 6.80
CA SER A 56 -0.57 -7.87 7.55
C SER A 56 0.46 -8.04 8.67
N GLU A 57 0.78 -9.28 9.05
CA GLU A 57 1.59 -9.62 10.22
C GLU A 57 3.08 -9.27 10.09
N ILE A 58 3.59 -9.03 8.88
CA ILE A 58 5.04 -8.82 8.63
C ILE A 58 5.35 -7.35 8.26
N MET A 59 4.36 -6.47 8.33
CA MET A 59 4.43 -5.15 7.74
C MET A 59 4.59 -4.06 8.78
N LYS A 60 5.62 -3.23 8.64
CA LYS A 60 5.78 -2.03 9.46
C LYS A 60 5.03 -0.87 8.78
N PRO A 61 3.95 -0.34 9.36
CA PRO A 61 3.29 0.84 8.83
C PRO A 61 4.18 2.07 9.07
N VAL A 62 4.51 2.78 7.99
CA VAL A 62 5.16 4.09 8.08
C VAL A 62 4.11 5.15 7.74
N LYS A 63 3.72 5.93 8.74
CA LYS A 63 2.66 6.95 8.66
C LYS A 63 3.27 8.25 8.12
N THR A 64 2.82 8.74 6.97
CA THR A 64 3.25 10.05 6.42
C THR A 64 2.13 10.76 5.63
N TRP A 65 2.24 12.09 5.57
CA TRP A 65 1.57 13.08 4.72
C TRP A 65 0.14 13.58 4.95
N HIS A 66 -0.66 13.10 5.92
CA HIS A 66 -1.67 13.96 6.55
C HIS A 66 -1.82 13.61 8.03
N GLY A 67 -1.62 14.61 8.88
CA GLY A 67 -1.93 14.54 10.30
C GLY A 67 -3.44 14.42 10.48
N ILE A 68 -3.89 13.24 10.84
CA ILE A 68 -5.06 13.00 11.72
C ILE A 68 -4.64 11.93 12.74
#